data_AF-A0A946N6F2-F1
#
_entry.id   AF-A0A946N6F2-F1
#
_cell.length_a   1.000
_cell.length_b   1.000
_cell.length_c   1.000
_cell.angle_alpha   90.00
_cell.angle_beta   90.00
_cell.angle_gamma   90.00
#
_symmetry.space_group_name_H-M   'P 1'
#
loop_
_entity.id
_entity.type
_entity.pdbx_description
1 polymer ?
#
loop_
_entity_poly.entity_id
_entity_poly.type
_entity_poly.pdbx_seq_one_letter_code
_entity_poly.pdbx_strand_id
1 'polypeptide(L)'
;MNTPCQPAPGSAPSHGSEGPSEATHDSHLTPEELAAEWVDRCIDLLRPMDWPGRMDAMMQLHDQLRSDFTDFDVFCQVFPIFVEQTLVRLGTEPVTELDQAHIYANSADPAHREAAGTWLVANGQPAP
;
A
#
# COMPACT_ATOMS: atom_id res chain seq x y z
N MET A 1 31.03 -55.55 -38.44
CA MET A 1 31.87 -54.37 -38.74
C MET A 1 31.11 -53.14 -38.31
N ASN A 2 31.53 -52.50 -37.22
CA ASN A 2 31.55 -51.04 -37.03
C ASN A 2 32.21 -50.72 -35.68
N THR A 3 33.02 -49.67 -35.74
CA THR A 3 34.13 -49.22 -34.88
C THR A 3 33.64 -48.48 -33.60
N PRO A 4 34.51 -47.93 -32.71
CA PRO A 4 34.49 -48.16 -31.26
C PRO A 4 34.37 -46.88 -30.39
N CYS A 5 34.51 -47.04 -29.06
CA CYS A 5 35.08 -46.12 -28.05
C CYS A 5 34.91 -44.59 -28.19
N GLN A 6 34.23 -43.96 -27.20
CA GLN A 6 34.88 -43.18 -26.12
C GLN A 6 33.86 -42.64 -25.09
N PRO A 7 34.17 -42.65 -23.78
CA PRO A 7 33.50 -41.83 -22.76
C PRO A 7 34.37 -40.67 -22.22
N ALA A 8 33.69 -39.76 -21.49
CA ALA A 8 34.16 -38.65 -20.63
C ALA A 8 34.36 -37.28 -21.33
N PRO A 9 33.96 -36.13 -20.70
CA PRO A 9 34.24 -35.81 -19.29
C PRO A 9 33.09 -35.14 -18.51
N GLY A 10 33.28 -35.04 -17.19
CA GLY A 10 32.80 -33.88 -16.44
C GLY A 10 31.76 -34.18 -15.37
N SER A 11 32.22 -34.16 -14.12
CA SER A 11 31.39 -34.14 -12.91
C SER A 11 30.63 -32.82 -12.75
N ALA A 12 29.34 -32.94 -12.38
CA ALA A 12 28.55 -32.13 -11.42
C ALA A 12 28.40 -30.59 -11.62
N PRO A 13 27.47 -29.91 -10.91
CA PRO A 13 26.16 -30.31 -10.42
C PRO A 13 25.01 -29.40 -10.94
N SER A 14 23.78 -29.80 -10.61
CA SER A 14 22.56 -29.00 -10.66
C SER A 14 22.63 -27.70 -9.85
N HIS A 15 21.68 -26.82 -10.15
CA HIS A 15 21.23 -25.60 -9.44
C HIS A 15 21.92 -24.29 -9.83
N GLY A 16 21.07 -23.37 -10.28
CA GLY A 16 21.40 -21.99 -10.58
C GLY A 16 20.30 -21.30 -11.39
N SER A 17 19.03 -21.66 -11.15
CA SER A 17 17.92 -20.77 -11.50
C SER A 17 17.90 -19.71 -10.42
N GLU A 18 18.54 -18.58 -10.68
CA GLU A 18 18.33 -17.34 -9.92
C GLU A 18 18.93 -16.21 -10.77
N GLY A 19 18.16 -15.78 -11.76
CA GLY A 19 18.31 -14.40 -12.20
C GLY A 19 17.89 -13.51 -11.03
N PRO A 20 18.65 -12.48 -10.67
CA PRO A 20 18.18 -11.52 -9.69
C PRO A 20 16.93 -10.85 -10.29
N SER A 21 15.77 -11.18 -9.74
CA SER A 21 14.55 -10.39 -9.95
C SER A 21 14.78 -9.07 -9.24
N GLU A 22 15.29 -8.12 -9.99
CA GLU A 22 15.50 -6.74 -9.60
C GLU A 22 14.14 -6.03 -9.53
N ALA A 23 13.36 -6.31 -8.49
CA ALA A 23 12.22 -5.50 -8.07
C ALA A 23 11.69 -6.02 -6.74
N THR A 24 12.24 -5.55 -5.63
CA THR A 24 11.47 -5.47 -4.39
C THR A 24 12.14 -4.45 -3.51
N HIS A 25 11.38 -3.46 -3.06
CA HIS A 25 11.83 -2.42 -2.15
C HIS A 25 12.13 -3.08 -0.79
N ASP A 26 13.32 -3.66 -0.68
CA ASP A 26 13.89 -4.27 0.54
C ASP A 26 14.31 -3.12 1.47
N SER A 27 13.34 -2.29 1.84
CA SER A 27 13.55 -1.22 2.80
C SER A 27 13.51 -1.86 4.18
N HIS A 28 14.60 -1.73 4.93
CA HIS A 28 14.70 -2.09 6.36
C HIS A 28 13.73 -1.30 7.28
N LEU A 29 12.76 -0.61 6.70
CA LEU A 29 11.81 0.26 7.36
C LEU A 29 10.64 -0.55 7.90
N THR A 30 10.15 -0.15 9.06
CA THR A 30 8.87 -0.62 9.60
C THR A 30 7.70 -0.11 8.74
N PRO A 31 6.52 -0.76 8.77
CA PRO A 31 5.33 -0.27 8.08
C PRO A 31 4.98 1.18 8.43
N GLU A 32 5.19 1.57 9.69
CA GLU A 32 4.95 2.92 10.20
C GLU A 32 5.91 3.96 9.59
N GLU A 33 7.20 3.63 9.48
CA GLU A 33 8.21 4.48 8.86
C GLU A 33 7.96 4.62 7.35
N LEU A 34 7.61 3.52 6.68
CA LEU A 34 7.31 3.54 5.27
C LEU A 34 6.05 4.37 4.98
N ALA A 35 4.99 4.19 5.77
CA ALA A 35 3.81 5.05 5.71
C ALA A 35 4.17 6.53 5.91
N ALA A 36 5.01 6.85 6.90
CA ALA A 36 5.44 8.21 7.16
C ALA A 36 6.18 8.85 5.98
N GLU A 37 7.09 8.12 5.33
CA GLU A 37 7.78 8.62 4.14
C GLU A 37 6.80 8.94 3.00
N TRP A 38 5.79 8.10 2.81
CA TRP A 38 4.76 8.34 1.80
C TRP A 38 3.90 9.56 2.14
N VAL A 39 3.53 9.73 3.42
CA VAL A 39 2.83 10.93 3.86
C VAL A 39 3.69 12.18 3.64
N ASP A 40 4.99 12.14 3.98
CA ASP A 40 5.92 13.27 3.76
C ASP A 40 5.97 13.69 2.29
N ARG A 41 5.96 12.74 1.35
CA ARG A 41 5.99 13.02 -0.09
C ARG A 41 4.70 13.62 -0.62
N CYS A 42 3.55 13.22 -0.06
CA CYS A 42 2.25 13.52 -0.66
C CYS A 42 1.47 14.62 0.09
N ILE A 43 1.79 14.91 1.34
CA ILE A 43 0.93 15.77 2.18
C ILE A 43 0.75 17.19 1.61
N ASP A 44 1.81 17.76 1.00
CA ASP A 44 1.74 19.10 0.42
C ASP A 44 0.87 19.15 -0.84
N LEU A 45 0.73 18.02 -1.54
CA LEU A 45 -0.20 17.87 -2.66
C LEU A 45 -1.65 17.74 -2.16
N LEU A 46 -1.88 16.96 -1.10
CA LEU A 46 -3.22 16.66 -0.58
C LEU A 46 -3.84 17.83 0.21
N ARG A 47 -3.00 18.62 0.89
CA ARG A 47 -3.44 19.73 1.76
C ARG A 47 -4.35 20.75 1.05
N PRO A 48 -4.00 21.30 -0.13
CA PRO A 48 -4.84 22.28 -0.80
C PRO A 48 -6.12 21.71 -1.44
N MET A 49 -6.27 20.38 -1.51
CA MET A 49 -7.44 19.73 -2.12
C MET A 49 -8.63 19.72 -1.17
N ASP A 50 -9.84 19.69 -1.75
CA ASP A 50 -11.07 19.34 -1.04
C ASP A 50 -11.20 17.82 -0.86
N TRP A 51 -12.25 17.36 -0.17
CA TRP A 51 -12.42 15.93 0.11
C TRP A 51 -12.59 15.06 -1.14
N PRO A 52 -13.36 15.45 -2.17
CA PRO A 52 -13.41 14.70 -3.42
C PRO A 52 -12.03 14.60 -4.10
N GLY A 53 -11.30 15.71 -4.21
CA GLY A 53 -9.95 15.71 -4.78
C GLY A 53 -8.96 14.85 -3.98
N ARG A 54 -9.07 14.86 -2.64
CA ARG A 54 -8.29 13.98 -1.77
C ARG A 54 -8.64 12.52 -2.01
N MET A 55 -9.92 12.17 -2.14
CA MET A 55 -10.32 10.79 -2.40
C MET A 55 -9.76 10.28 -3.73
N ASP A 56 -9.88 11.06 -4.79
CA ASP A 56 -9.30 10.73 -6.10
C ASP A 56 -7.78 10.55 -6.05
N ALA A 57 -7.08 11.42 -5.33
CA ALA A 57 -5.64 11.31 -5.13
C ALA A 57 -5.27 10.08 -4.29
N MET A 58 -6.03 9.80 -3.22
CA MET A 58 -5.81 8.64 -2.35
C MET A 58 -6.07 7.32 -3.08
N MET A 59 -7.05 7.25 -3.99
CA MET A 59 -7.25 6.08 -4.85
C MET A 59 -6.07 5.85 -5.80
N GLN A 60 -5.55 6.91 -6.42
CA GLN A 60 -4.36 6.79 -7.27
C GLN A 60 -3.12 6.35 -6.48
N LEU A 61 -2.95 6.90 -5.27
CA LEU A 61 -1.87 6.51 -4.36
C LEU A 61 -2.02 5.07 -3.87
N HIS A 62 -3.25 4.63 -3.59
CA HIS A 62 -3.55 3.24 -3.26
C HIS A 62 -3.10 2.31 -4.39
N ASP A 63 -3.49 2.59 -5.64
CA ASP A 63 -3.14 1.75 -6.77
C ASP A 63 -1.62 1.74 -7.04
N GLN A 64 -0.97 2.90 -6.89
CA GLN A 64 0.48 3.01 -6.99
C GLN A 64 1.18 2.20 -5.89
N LEU A 65 0.79 2.38 -4.63
CA LEU A 65 1.33 1.62 -3.50
C LEU A 65 1.13 0.12 -3.72
N ARG A 66 -0.08 -0.28 -4.11
CA ARG A 66 -0.38 -1.69 -4.38
C ARG A 66 0.49 -2.27 -5.49
N SER A 67 0.80 -1.48 -6.53
CA SER A 67 1.69 -1.89 -7.61
C SER A 67 3.16 -1.96 -7.17
N ASP A 68 3.58 -1.05 -6.28
CA ASP A 68 4.97 -0.97 -5.80
C ASP A 68 5.31 -2.07 -4.78
N PHE A 69 4.32 -2.52 -4.00
CA PHE A 69 4.49 -3.66 -3.10
C PHE A 69 4.29 -4.99 -3.81
N THR A 70 5.36 -5.78 -3.87
CA THR A 70 5.26 -7.19 -4.30
C THR A 70 4.57 -8.05 -3.24
N ASP A 71 4.79 -7.75 -1.96
CA ASP A 71 4.12 -8.41 -0.84
C ASP A 71 2.81 -7.70 -0.48
N PHE A 72 1.70 -8.42 -0.65
CA PHE A 72 0.36 -7.91 -0.34
C PHE A 72 0.15 -7.69 1.16
N ASP A 73 0.75 -8.53 2.03
CA ASP A 73 0.57 -8.42 3.47
C ASP A 73 1.26 -7.16 4.01
N VAL A 74 2.40 -6.78 3.41
CA VAL A 74 3.07 -5.51 3.72
C VAL A 74 2.20 -4.34 3.29
N PHE A 75 1.62 -4.38 2.09
CA PHE A 75 0.67 -3.36 1.64
C PHE A 75 -0.52 -3.20 2.60
N CYS A 76 -1.13 -4.31 3.04
CA CYS A 76 -2.24 -4.30 3.98
C CYS A 76 -1.89 -3.72 5.35
N GLN A 77 -0.62 -3.76 5.75
CA GLN A 77 -0.14 -3.12 6.97
C GLN A 77 0.13 -1.63 6.75
N VAL A 78 0.79 -1.27 5.65
CA VAL A 78 1.24 0.11 5.36
C VAL A 78 0.07 1.02 5.02
N PHE A 79 -0.85 0.60 4.15
CA PHE A 79 -1.87 1.49 3.60
C PHE A 79 -2.81 2.09 4.67
N PRO A 80 -3.36 1.31 5.63
CA PRO A 80 -4.19 1.89 6.68
C PRO A 80 -3.45 2.88 7.58
N ILE A 81 -2.16 2.62 7.86
CA ILE A 81 -1.29 3.51 8.64
C ILE A 81 -1.01 4.80 7.85
N PHE A 82 -0.77 4.69 6.55
CA PHE A 82 -0.63 5.84 5.65
C PHE A 82 -1.88 6.74 5.67
N VAL A 83 -3.07 6.14 5.60
CA VAL A 83 -4.34 6.87 5.69
C VAL A 83 -4.47 7.57 7.05
N GLU A 84 -4.21 6.87 8.16
CA GLU A 84 -4.21 7.45 9.50
C GLU A 84 -3.28 8.66 9.61
N GLN A 85 -2.01 8.50 9.27
CA GLN A 85 -1.02 9.56 9.37
C GLN A 85 -1.34 10.75 8.45
N THR A 86 -1.91 10.48 7.27
CA THR A 86 -2.40 11.53 6.36
C THR A 86 -3.50 12.37 7.02
N LEU A 87 -4.50 11.71 7.61
CA LEU A 87 -5.61 12.38 8.30
C LEU A 87 -5.11 13.21 9.49
N VAL A 88 -4.19 12.68 10.29
CA VAL A 88 -3.57 13.41 11.41
C VAL A 88 -2.91 14.72 10.93
N ARG A 89 -2.24 14.70 9.75
CA ARG A 89 -1.54 15.88 9.22
C ARG A 89 -2.41 16.87 8.46
N LEU A 90 -3.51 16.40 7.86
CA LEU A 90 -4.55 17.26 7.29
C LEU A 90 -5.36 17.96 8.40
N GLY A 91 -5.45 17.32 9.58
CA GLY A 91 -6.26 17.74 10.70
C GLY A 91 -7.48 16.83 10.84
N THR A 92 -7.79 16.45 12.08
CA THR A 92 -8.98 15.67 12.39
C THR A 92 -10.19 16.59 12.49
N GLU A 93 -11.06 16.50 11.48
CA GLU A 93 -12.33 17.21 11.41
C GLU A 93 -13.48 16.20 11.49
N PRO A 94 -14.66 16.59 12.02
CA PRO A 94 -15.85 15.75 11.94
C PRO A 94 -16.10 15.31 10.49
N VAL A 95 -16.56 14.08 10.31
CA VAL A 95 -16.97 13.59 8.99
C VAL A 95 -18.24 14.32 8.56
N THR A 96 -18.20 15.03 7.43
CA THR A 96 -19.33 15.83 6.91
C THR A 96 -19.82 15.37 5.55
N GLU A 97 -19.03 14.60 4.81
CA GLU A 97 -19.35 14.17 3.44
C GLU A 97 -18.85 12.76 3.12
N LEU A 98 -19.32 12.21 2.00
CA LEU A 98 -19.11 10.81 1.63
C LEU A 98 -17.65 10.47 1.34
N ASP A 99 -16.97 11.31 0.58
CA ASP A 99 -15.56 11.10 0.22
C ASP A 99 -14.65 11.08 1.45
N GLN A 100 -14.91 12.00 2.40
CA GLN A 100 -14.24 12.00 3.70
C GLN A 100 -14.53 10.73 4.49
N ALA A 101 -15.79 10.27 4.53
CA ALA A 101 -16.17 9.05 5.23
C ALA A 101 -15.44 7.82 4.66
N HIS A 102 -15.32 7.72 3.34
CA HIS A 102 -14.57 6.64 2.69
C HIS A 102 -13.08 6.68 3.03
N ILE A 103 -12.45 7.87 3.07
CA ILE A 103 -11.06 7.99 3.49
C ILE A 103 -10.91 7.55 4.96
N TYR A 104 -11.75 8.05 5.87
CA TYR A 104 -11.72 7.71 7.29
C TYR A 104 -11.92 6.21 7.55
N ALA A 105 -12.77 5.54 6.76
CA ALA A 105 -13.03 4.10 6.87
C ALA A 105 -11.80 3.23 6.61
N ASN A 106 -10.82 3.73 5.86
CA ASN A 106 -9.59 3.01 5.52
C ASN A 106 -8.44 3.29 6.49
N SER A 107 -8.66 4.10 7.53
CA SER A 107 -7.63 4.44 8.51
C SER A 107 -7.30 3.28 9.45
N ALA A 108 -6.04 3.18 9.88
CA ALA A 108 -5.63 2.29 10.96
C ALA A 108 -6.16 2.71 12.34
N ASP A 109 -6.53 3.98 12.55
CA ASP A 109 -7.15 4.44 13.79
C ASP A 109 -8.62 3.97 13.91
N PRO A 110 -8.97 3.19 14.96
CA PRO A 110 -10.34 2.79 15.22
C PRO A 110 -11.34 3.95 15.33
N ALA A 111 -10.94 5.10 15.88
CA ALA A 111 -11.82 6.25 16.04
C ALA A 111 -12.20 6.89 14.69
N HIS A 112 -11.26 6.93 13.74
CA HIS A 112 -11.57 7.36 12.37
C HIS A 112 -12.59 6.44 11.72
N ARG A 113 -12.40 5.11 11.84
CA ARG A 113 -13.34 4.13 11.27
C ARG A 113 -14.72 4.20 11.92
N GLU A 114 -14.79 4.42 13.23
CA GLU A 114 -16.05 4.61 13.94
C GLU A 114 -16.78 5.88 13.48
N ALA A 115 -16.06 6.99 13.30
CA ALA A 115 -16.62 8.25 12.81
C ALA A 115 -17.18 8.09 11.38
N ALA A 116 -16.44 7.42 10.49
CA ALA A 116 -16.92 7.08 9.15
C ALA A 116 -18.18 6.21 9.20
N GLY A 117 -18.17 5.12 9.97
CA GLY A 117 -19.30 4.21 10.09
C GLY A 117 -20.55 4.89 10.62
N THR A 118 -20.40 5.73 11.66
CA THR A 118 -21.49 6.53 12.22
C THR A 118 -22.11 7.45 11.17
N TRP A 119 -21.28 8.17 10.41
CA TRP A 119 -21.75 9.07 9.37
C TRP A 119 -22.44 8.31 8.23
N LEU A 120 -21.87 7.20 7.75
CA LEU A 120 -22.42 6.39 6.66
C LEU A 120 -23.81 5.83 7.01
N VAL A 121 -23.96 5.26 8.21
CA VAL A 121 -25.25 4.77 8.71
C VAL A 121 -26.28 5.90 8.80
N ALA A 122 -25.89 7.06 9.35
CA ALA A 122 -26.79 8.21 9.49
C ALA A 122 -27.28 8.77 8.14
N ASN A 123 -26.50 8.60 7.08
CA ASN A 123 -26.79 9.09 5.72
C ASN A 123 -27.31 8.01 4.77
N GLY A 124 -27.71 6.84 5.30
CA GLY A 124 -28.28 5.74 4.52
C GLY A 124 -27.32 5.13 3.50
N GLN A 125 -26.02 5.32 3.70
CA GLN A 125 -24.98 4.72 2.88
C GLN A 125 -24.68 3.30 3.41
N PRO A 126 -24.35 2.35 2.52
CA PRO A 126 -23.84 1.07 2.97
C PRO A 126 -22.58 1.33 3.79
N ALA A 127 -22.46 0.62 4.92
CA ALA A 127 -21.19 0.57 5.62
C ALA A 127 -20.14 -0.07 4.68
N PRO A 128 -18.89 0.42 4.70
CA PRO A 128 -17.84 -0.08 3.84
C PRO A 128 -17.37 -1.47 4.26
#